data_AF-A0A552VAW6-F1
#
_entry.id   AF-A0A552VAW6-F1
#
_cell.length_a   1.000
_cell.length_b   1.000
_cell.length_c   1.000
_cell.angle_alpha   90.00
_cell.angle_beta   90.00
_cell.angle_gamma   90.00
#
_symmetry.space_group_name_H-M   'P 1'
#
loop_
_entity.id
_entity.type
_entity.pdbx_description
1 polymer ?
#
loop_
_entity_poly.entity_id
_entity_poly.type
_entity_poly.pdbx_seq_one_letter_code
_entity_poly.pdbx_strand_id
1 'polypeptide(L)' 'MDMAAQIKNNLIARIKDSTDLNLLRALQTIFDSSEQSLYQLSNKEQSAINKGREQIAQGNFTENTEVMQEMRSWLTKK' A
#
# COMPACT_ATOMS: atom_id res chain seq x y z
N MET A 1 -23.71 21.14 18.33
CA MET A 1 -23.90 19.93 17.50
C MET A 1 -22.68 19.75 16.65
N ASP A 2 -22.13 18.54 16.62
CA ASP A 2 -20.97 18.24 15.79
C ASP A 2 -21.41 18.08 14.32
N MET A 3 -21.07 19.05 13.48
CA MET A 3 -21.42 19.03 12.05
C MET A 3 -20.81 17.81 11.34
N ALA A 4 -19.65 17.32 11.81
CA ALA A 4 -19.03 16.12 11.26
C ALA A 4 -19.89 14.88 11.52
N ALA A 5 -20.42 14.74 12.74
CA ALA A 5 -21.35 13.67 13.09
C ALA A 5 -22.63 13.69 12.24
N GLN A 6 -23.17 14.89 11.96
CA GLN A 6 -24.36 15.04 11.11
C GLN A 6 -24.08 14.62 9.66
N ILE A 7 -22.97 15.06 9.08
CA ILE A 7 -22.57 14.69 7.72
C ILE A 7 -22.35 13.18 7.63
N LYS A 8 -21.67 12.58 8.61
CA LYS A 8 -21.43 11.13 8.67
C LYS A 8 -22.74 10.34 8.68
N ASN A 9 -23.69 10.73 9.52
CA ASN A 9 -24.98 10.04 9.62
C ASN A 9 -25.78 10.12 8.31
N ASN A 10 -25.75 11.27 7.64
CA ASN A 10 -26.41 11.44 6.34
C ASN A 10 -25.78 10.57 5.25
N LEU A 11 -24.45 10.45 5.22
CA LEU A 11 -23.75 9.57 4.26
C LEU A 11 -24.07 8.10 4.50
N ILE A 12 -24.06 7.65 5.76
CA ILE A 12 -24.40 6.27 6.13
C ILE A 12 -25.82 5.93 5.68
N ALA A 13 -26.79 6.81 5.96
CA ALA A 13 -28.17 6.61 5.52
C ALA A 13 -28.28 6.49 4.00
N ARG A 14 -27.64 7.41 3.26
CA ARG A 14 -27.69 7.42 1.80
C ARG A 14 -27.03 6.19 1.15
N ILE A 15 -25.95 5.68 1.74
CA ILE A 15 -25.30 4.44 1.28
C ILE A 15 -26.20 3.23 1.57
N LYS A 16 -26.77 3.16 2.77
CA LYS A 16 -27.64 2.06 3.20
C LYS A 16 -28.88 1.93 2.32
N ASP A 17 -29.45 3.05 1.91
CA ASP A 17 -30.69 3.08 1.12
C ASP A 17 -30.45 2.94 -0.40
N SER A 18 -29.19 2.97 -0.86
CA SER A 18 -28.87 2.90 -2.28
C SER A 18 -28.74 1.44 -2.78
N THR A 19 -29.37 1.16 -3.91
CA THR A 19 -29.19 -0.09 -4.67
C THR A 19 -28.42 0.12 -5.99
N ASP A 20 -27.94 1.34 -6.24
CA ASP A 20 -27.22 1.69 -7.47
C ASP A 20 -25.74 1.28 -7.33
N LEU A 21 -25.39 0.15 -7.97
CA LEU A 21 -24.05 -0.41 -7.92
C LEU A 21 -22.98 0.53 -8.50
N ASN A 22 -23.31 1.34 -9.51
CA ASN A 22 -22.34 2.25 -10.12
C ASN A 22 -22.01 3.39 -9.16
N LEU A 23 -23.03 3.95 -8.51
CA LEU A 23 -22.85 4.96 -7.46
C LEU A 23 -22.03 4.40 -6.28
N LEU A 24 -22.39 3.21 -5.80
CA LEU A 24 -21.69 2.58 -4.68
C LEU A 24 -20.22 2.28 -4.99
N ARG A 25 -19.91 1.81 -6.21
CA ARG A 25 -18.52 1.60 -6.65
C ARG A 25 -17.74 2.91 -6.72
N ALA A 26 -18.34 3.97 -7.26
CA ALA A 26 -17.70 5.28 -7.32
C ALA A 26 -17.39 5.81 -5.92
N LEU A 27 -18.35 5.69 -4.98
CA LEU A 27 -18.14 6.08 -3.58
C LEU A 27 -17.04 5.25 -2.92
N GLN A 28 -17.04 3.93 -3.11
CA GLN A 28 -15.99 3.05 -2.61
C GLN A 28 -14.61 3.49 -3.10
N THR A 29 -14.44 3.71 -4.40
CA THR A 29 -13.17 4.18 -4.98
C THR A 29 -12.74 5.53 -4.41
N ILE A 30 -13.68 6.46 -4.22
CA ILE A 30 -13.37 7.77 -3.61
C ILE A 30 -12.88 7.58 -2.18
N PHE A 31 -13.56 6.78 -1.35
CA PHE A 31 -13.12 6.52 0.02
C PHE A 31 -11.75 5.85 0.06
N ASP A 32 -11.56 4.78 -0.71
CA ASP A 32 -10.29 4.05 -0.82
C ASP A 32 -9.14 4.95 -1.29
N SER A 33 -9.42 5.93 -2.16
CA SER A 33 -8.42 6.92 -2.62
C SER A 33 -8.17 8.06 -1.63
N SER A 34 -9.18 8.38 -0.80
CA SER A 34 -9.13 9.45 0.20
C SER A 34 -8.46 9.01 1.50
N GLU A 35 -8.42 7.69 1.76
CA GLU A 35 -7.56 7.09 2.77
C GLU A 35 -6.10 7.20 2.31
N GLN A 36 -5.57 8.41 2.40
CA GLN A 36 -4.14 8.66 2.30
C GLN A 36 -3.47 7.89 3.44
N SER A 37 -2.80 6.79 3.09
CA SER A 37 -1.79 6.20 3.98
C SER A 37 -0.83 7.31 4.40
N LEU A 38 -0.41 7.32 5.67
CA LEU A 38 0.54 8.29 6.24
C LEU A 38 1.76 8.54 5.33
N TYR A 39 2.11 7.54 4.51
CA TYR A 39 3.03 7.64 3.39
C TYR A 39 2.36 7.13 2.12
N GLN A 40 2.11 8.00 1.15
CA GLN A 40 1.66 7.58 -0.18
C GLN A 40 2.87 7.08 -0.97
N LEU A 41 2.83 5.80 -1.34
CA LEU A 41 3.80 5.20 -2.25
C LEU A 41 3.32 5.39 -3.69
N SER A 42 4.24 5.69 -4.60
CA SER A 42 3.99 5.54 -6.03
C SER A 42 3.74 4.07 -6.37
N ASN A 43 3.04 3.82 -7.49
CA ASN A 43 2.82 2.46 -7.99
C ASN A 43 4.12 1.66 -8.14
N LYS A 44 5.21 2.35 -8.51
CA LYS A 44 6.54 1.75 -8.65
C LYS A 44 7.12 1.31 -7.30
N GLU A 45 7.03 2.16 -6.29
CA GLU A 45 7.50 1.85 -4.93
C GLU A 45 6.70 0.72 -4.30
N GLN A 46 5.37 0.77 -4.43
CA GLN A 46 4.50 -0.30 -3.95
C GLN A 46 4.82 -1.64 -4.62
N SER A 47 5.03 -1.65 -5.94
CA SER A 47 5.42 -2.84 -6.68
C SER A 47 6.79 -3.37 -6.25
N ALA A 48 7.77 -2.49 -6.05
CA ALA A 48 9.11 -2.87 -5.59
C ALA A 48 9.07 -3.50 -4.19
N ILE A 49 8.30 -2.94 -3.26
CA ILE A 49 8.13 -3.49 -1.91
C ILE A 49 7.46 -4.86 -1.96
N ASN A 50 6.38 -5.01 -2.74
CA ASN A 50 5.68 -6.28 -2.87
C ASN A 50 6.61 -7.36 -3.42
N LYS A 51 7.37 -7.04 -4.48
CA LYS A 51 8.37 -7.94 -5.05
C LYS A 51 9.44 -8.34 -4.02
N GLY A 52 9.95 -7.38 -3.25
CA GLY A 52 10.94 -7.66 -2.19
C GLY A 52 10.39 -8.61 -1.11
N ARG A 53 9.14 -8.41 -0.69
CA ARG A 53 8.47 -9.30 0.28
C ARG A 53 8.30 -10.72 -0.26
N GLU A 54 7.90 -10.86 -1.53
CA GLU A 54 7.79 -12.16 -2.19
C GLU A 54 9.16 -12.85 -2.30
N GLN A 55 10.20 -12.12 -2.68
CA GLN A 55 11.57 -12.63 -2.76
C GLN A 55 12.06 -13.14 -1.40
N ILE A 56 11.84 -12.40 -0.31
CA ILE A 56 12.19 -12.84 1.05
C ILE A 56 11.43 -14.11 1.42
N ALA A 57 10.11 -14.16 1.17
CA ALA A 57 9.28 -15.32 1.49
C ALA A 57 9.72 -16.59 0.72
N GLN A 58 10.25 -16.42 -0.48
CA GLN A 58 10.80 -17.50 -1.32
C GLN A 58 12.26 -17.85 -0.98
N GLY A 59 12.90 -17.17 -0.04
CA GLY A 59 14.33 -17.33 0.25
C GLY A 59 15.26 -16.72 -0.81
N ASN A 60 14.72 -15.94 -1.74
CA ASN A 60 15.45 -15.25 -2.80
C ASN A 60 16.07 -13.93 -2.30
N PHE A 61 16.86 -14.00 -1.24
CA PHE A 61 17.60 -12.88 -0.69
C PHE A 61 19.03 -13.32 -0.35
N THR A 62 19.92 -12.34 -0.16
CA THR A 62 21.29 -12.58 0.27
C THR A 62 21.53 -11.73 1.50
N GLU A 63 22.15 -12.31 2.52
CA GLU A 63 22.46 -11.58 3.75
C GLU A 63 23.51 -10.50 3.49
N ASN A 64 23.41 -9.39 4.21
CA ASN A 64 24.35 -8.29 4.02
C ASN A 64 25.81 -8.72 4.25
N THR A 65 26.04 -9.60 5.22
CA THR A 65 27.37 -10.14 5.52
C THR A 65 27.95 -10.92 4.34
N GLU A 66 27.13 -11.70 3.64
CA GLU A 66 27.54 -12.48 2.47
C GLU A 66 27.90 -11.56 1.30
N VAL A 67 27.05 -10.56 1.02
CA VAL A 67 27.33 -9.53 -0.01
C VAL A 67 28.63 -8.79 0.28
N MET A 68 28.85 -8.39 1.54
CA MET A 68 30.06 -7.67 1.94
C MET A 68 31.31 -8.55 1.84
N GLN A 69 31.21 -9.84 2.16
CA GLN A 69 32.31 -10.78 2.02
C GLN A 69 32.66 -11.03 0.55
N GLU A 70 31.66 -11.21 -0.31
CA GLU A 70 31.87 -11.34 -1.76
C GLU A 70 32.57 -10.09 -2.32
N MET A 71 32.06 -8.90 -2.00
CA MET A 71 32.63 -7.64 -2.45
C MET A 71 34.09 -7.45 -2.01
N ARG A 72 34.43 -7.78 -0.76
CA ARG A 72 35.83 -7.74 -0.28
C ARG A 72 36.70 -8.71 -1.06
N SER A 73 36.21 -9.92 -1.30
CA SER A 73 36.94 -10.96 -2.04
C SER A 73 37.24 -10.53 -3.48
N TRP A 74 36.29 -9.84 -4.13
CA TRP A 74 36.50 -9.23 -5.45
C TRP A 74 37.59 -8.15 -5.45
N LEU A 75 37.59 -7.27 -4.44
CA LEU A 75 38.57 -6.20 -4.32
C LEU A 75 39.99 -6.72 -4.07
N THR A 76 40.14 -7.87 -3.40
CA THR A 76 41.45 -8.46 -3.08
C THR A 76 42.00 -9.38 -4.16
N LYS A 77 41.21 -9.75 -5.18
CA LYS A 77 41.66 -10.63 -6.28
C LYS A 77 42.49 -9.90 -7.36
N LYS A 78 43.04 -8.72 -7.04
CA LYS A 78 43.95 -7.97 -7.92
C LYS A 78 45.40 -8.41 -7.74
#